data_AF-A0A2K9PRQ9-F1
#
_entry.id   AF-A0A2K9PRQ9-F1
#
_cell.length_a   1.000
_cell.length_b   1.000
_cell.length_c   1.000
_cell.angle_alpha   90.00
_cell.angle_beta   90.00
_cell.angle_gamma   90.00
#
_symmetry.space_group_name_H-M   'P 1'
#
loop_
_entity.id
_entity.type
_entity.pdbx_description
1 polymer ?
#
loop_
_entity_poly.entity_id
_entity_poly.type
_entity_poly.pdbx_seq_one_letter_code
_entity_poly.pdbx_strand_id
1 'polypeptide(L)'
;MTLGAFSVSLSVKDINASKVFYENLGFKVFAGDLERNYLIMKNGNVLIGLFQGMFEDNILTFNPGWDESANKLDAFTDVRDIQKHLKNKATKFESEADESTTGPASFVIKDPDGNAILIDQHV
;
A
#
# COMPACT_ATOMS: atom_id res chain seq x y z
N MET A 1 10.68 -6.99 12.80
CA MET A 1 10.30 -6.23 11.59
C MET A 1 8.84 -5.85 11.72
N THR A 2 8.50 -4.61 11.41
CA THR A 2 7.12 -4.09 11.37
C THR A 2 6.90 -3.44 10.01
N LEU A 3 5.82 -3.82 9.32
CA LEU A 3 5.54 -3.35 7.96
C LEU A 3 4.71 -2.05 7.92
N GLY A 4 4.27 -1.56 9.10
CA GLY A 4 3.48 -0.33 9.23
C GLY A 4 2.00 -0.54 8.93
N ALA A 5 1.33 0.52 8.50
CA ALA A 5 -0.09 0.50 8.15
C ALA A 5 -0.36 -0.48 7.00
N PHE A 6 -1.52 -1.12 7.02
CA PHE A 6 -1.96 -2.04 5.97
C PHE A 6 -3.19 -1.49 5.26
N SER A 7 -3.26 -1.71 3.95
CA SER A 7 -4.46 -1.51 3.15
C SER A 7 -4.53 -2.51 1.99
N VAL A 8 -5.72 -2.72 1.46
CA VAL A 8 -5.89 -3.39 0.17
C VAL A 8 -6.13 -2.33 -0.90
N SER A 9 -5.28 -2.29 -1.91
CA SER A 9 -5.43 -1.46 -3.09
C SER A 9 -6.25 -2.22 -4.13
N LEU A 10 -7.49 -1.80 -4.33
CA LEU A 10 -8.43 -2.45 -5.23
C LEU A 10 -8.32 -1.87 -6.64
N SER A 11 -8.17 -2.74 -7.64
CA SER A 11 -8.34 -2.36 -9.04
C SER A 11 -9.83 -2.27 -9.34
N VAL A 12 -10.32 -1.07 -9.62
CA VAL A 12 -11.75 -0.81 -9.85
C VAL A 12 -11.99 -0.33 -11.27
N LYS A 13 -13.11 -0.77 -11.86
CA LYS A 13 -13.50 -0.38 -13.23
C LYS A 13 -14.14 1.00 -13.29
N ASP A 14 -14.91 1.34 -12.25
CA ASP A 14 -15.56 2.64 -12.06
C ASP A 14 -15.35 3.06 -10.60
N ILE A 15 -14.49 4.06 -10.40
CA ILE A 15 -14.14 4.59 -9.09
C ILE A 15 -15.31 5.31 -8.42
N ASN A 16 -16.20 5.95 -9.18
CA ASN A 16 -17.36 6.64 -8.61
C ASN A 16 -18.38 5.63 -8.09
N ALA A 17 -18.67 4.59 -8.86
CA ALA A 17 -19.54 3.50 -8.41
C ALA A 17 -18.97 2.78 -7.18
N SER A 18 -17.66 2.50 -7.19
CA SER A 18 -16.98 1.83 -6.08
C SER A 18 -16.94 2.69 -4.82
N LYS A 19 -16.67 4.00 -4.95
CA LYS A 19 -16.73 4.96 -3.85
C LYS A 19 -18.08 4.92 -3.15
N VAL A 20 -19.18 5.06 -3.91
CA VAL A 20 -20.54 5.04 -3.35
C VAL A 20 -20.83 3.70 -2.65
N PHE A 21 -20.41 2.57 -3.24
CA PHE A 21 -20.57 1.26 -2.63
C PHE A 21 -19.89 1.17 -1.26
N TYR A 22 -18.63 1.61 -1.15
CA TYR A 22 -17.90 1.56 0.13
C TYR A 22 -18.39 2.62 1.13
N GLU A 23 -18.89 3.77 0.68
CA GLU A 23 -19.57 4.73 1.54
C GLU A 23 -20.81 4.11 2.21
N ASN A 24 -21.59 3.28 1.50
CA ASN A 24 -22.71 2.55 2.09
C ASN A 24 -22.28 1.51 3.15
N LEU A 25 -21.03 1.04 3.11
CA LEU A 25 -20.43 0.19 4.13
C LEU A 25 -19.83 0.99 5.31
N GLY A 26 -19.99 2.31 5.31
CA GLY A 26 -19.51 3.20 6.37
C GLY A 26 -18.09 3.71 6.19
N PHE A 27 -17.45 3.44 5.04
CA PHE A 27 -16.17 4.07 4.71
C PHE A 27 -16.35 5.56 4.38
N LYS A 28 -15.30 6.34 4.64
CA LYS A 28 -15.22 7.75 4.25
C LYS A 28 -13.96 7.98 3.44
N VAL A 29 -14.01 8.95 2.52
CA VAL A 29 -12.79 9.43 1.83
C VAL A 29 -11.83 9.96 2.88
N PHE A 30 -10.61 9.43 2.88
CA PHE A 30 -9.53 9.81 3.78
C PHE A 30 -8.44 10.60 3.05
N ALA A 31 -8.07 10.15 1.85
CA ALA A 31 -7.08 10.81 0.99
C ALA A 31 -7.30 10.44 -0.48
N GLY A 32 -6.46 10.99 -1.35
CA GLY A 32 -6.48 10.74 -2.79
C GLY A 32 -7.19 11.83 -3.58
N ASP A 33 -7.32 11.59 -4.88
CA ASP A 33 -7.78 12.55 -5.87
C ASP A 33 -8.53 11.82 -6.98
N LEU A 34 -9.83 12.10 -7.10
CA LEU A 34 -10.70 11.52 -8.12
C LEU A 34 -10.26 11.89 -9.54
N GLU A 35 -9.68 13.08 -9.74
CA GLU A 35 -9.16 13.49 -11.05
C GLU A 35 -7.95 12.65 -11.47
N ARG A 36 -7.22 12.13 -10.48
CA ARG A 36 -6.10 11.20 -10.66
C ARG A 36 -6.53 9.73 -10.58
N ASN A 37 -7.83 9.44 -10.58
CA ASN A 37 -8.38 8.08 -10.56
C ASN A 37 -7.97 7.24 -9.34
N TYR A 38 -7.76 7.86 -8.17
CA TYR A 38 -7.57 7.10 -6.94
C TYR A 38 -8.14 7.74 -5.68
N LEU A 39 -8.59 6.90 -4.74
CA LEU A 39 -9.06 7.31 -3.42
C LEU A 39 -8.56 6.34 -2.36
N ILE A 40 -8.21 6.84 -1.19
CA ILE A 40 -8.03 6.05 0.03
C ILE A 40 -9.27 6.25 0.89
N MET A 41 -9.92 5.14 1.24
CA MET A 41 -11.13 5.10 2.03
C MET A 41 -10.85 4.47 3.40
N LYS A 42 -11.44 5.04 4.46
CA LYS A 42 -11.21 4.60 5.85
C LYS A 42 -12.51 4.32 6.59
N ASN A 43 -12.54 3.23 7.36
CA ASN A 43 -13.61 2.90 8.32
C ASN A 43 -12.96 2.41 9.64
N GLY A 44 -12.93 3.26 10.66
CA GLY A 44 -12.10 3.01 11.85
C GLY A 44 -10.62 2.90 11.49
N ASN A 45 -10.00 1.76 11.79
CA ASN A 45 -8.61 1.47 11.42
C ASN A 45 -8.50 0.72 10.07
N VAL A 46 -9.61 0.36 9.44
CA VAL A 46 -9.60 -0.36 8.16
C VAL A 46 -9.39 0.62 7.02
N LEU A 47 -8.43 0.32 6.15
CA LEU A 47 -8.10 1.10 4.95
C LEU A 47 -8.31 0.25 3.69
N ILE A 48 -8.92 0.86 2.68
CA ILE A 48 -8.95 0.33 1.31
C ILE A 48 -8.58 1.46 0.35
N GLY A 49 -7.81 1.15 -0.69
CA GLY A 49 -7.58 2.04 -1.82
C GLY A 49 -8.46 1.65 -2.99
N LEU A 50 -9.00 2.63 -3.71
CA LEU A 50 -9.72 2.44 -4.97
C LEU A 50 -8.87 3.06 -6.06
N PHE A 51 -8.42 2.26 -7.03
CA PHE A 51 -7.54 2.71 -8.11
C PHE A 51 -8.12 2.28 -9.45
N GLN A 52 -8.42 3.22 -10.33
CA GLN A 52 -8.99 2.93 -11.63
C GLN A 52 -7.93 3.01 -12.73
N GLY A 53 -7.74 1.89 -13.45
CA GLY A 53 -6.86 1.82 -14.62
C GLY A 53 -5.37 1.91 -14.32
N MET A 54 -4.95 1.69 -13.06
CA MET A 54 -3.53 1.77 -12.67
C MET A 54 -2.82 0.41 -12.66
N PHE A 55 -3.53 -0.66 -12.36
CA PHE A 55 -3.01 -2.03 -12.31
C PHE A 55 -4.16 -3.03 -12.51
N GLU A 56 -3.84 -4.25 -12.94
CA GLU A 56 -4.86 -5.26 -13.29
C GLU A 56 -5.45 -5.95 -12.05
N ASP A 57 -4.58 -6.38 -11.14
CA ASP A 57 -4.95 -7.16 -9.95
C ASP A 57 -4.87 -6.34 -8.66
N ASN A 58 -5.64 -6.73 -7.64
CA ASN A 58 -5.57 -6.11 -6.33
C ASN A 58 -4.19 -6.29 -5.68
N ILE A 59 -3.79 -5.32 -4.86
CA ILE A 59 -2.47 -5.29 -4.21
C ILE A 59 -2.64 -5.21 -2.70
N LEU A 60 -1.93 -6.06 -1.98
CA LEU A 60 -1.75 -5.95 -0.53
C LEU A 60 -0.66 -4.90 -0.27
N THR A 61 -1.03 -3.78 0.32
CA THR A 61 -0.12 -2.64 0.49
C THR A 61 0.22 -2.46 1.96
N PHE A 62 1.51 -2.36 2.26
CA PHE A 62 2.02 -2.00 3.58
C PHE A 62 2.82 -0.71 3.49
N ASN A 63 2.64 0.17 4.47
CA ASN A 63 3.29 1.48 4.51
C ASN A 63 4.16 1.62 5.78
N PRO A 64 5.45 1.22 5.71
CA PRO A 64 6.37 1.41 6.82
C PRO A 64 6.46 2.88 7.22
N GLY A 65 6.50 3.11 8.54
CA GLY A 65 6.64 4.45 9.12
C GLY A 65 5.33 5.21 9.31
N TRP A 66 4.19 4.64 8.91
CA TRP A 66 2.87 5.20 9.18
C TRP A 66 1.99 4.29 10.02
N ASP A 67 1.12 4.91 10.82
CA ASP A 67 -0.11 4.29 11.34
C ASP A 67 -1.24 4.37 10.30
N GLU A 68 -2.40 3.77 10.59
CA GLU A 68 -3.55 3.76 9.67
C GLU A 68 -4.20 5.13 9.48
N SER A 69 -3.72 6.16 10.17
CA SER A 69 -4.16 7.55 10.04
C SER A 69 -3.07 8.43 9.41
N ALA A 70 -2.08 7.82 8.74
CA ALA A 70 -0.95 8.46 8.07
C ALA A 70 -0.10 9.33 9.00
N ASN A 71 -0.11 9.06 10.31
CA ASN A 71 0.81 9.70 11.23
C ASN A 71 2.16 9.00 11.17
N LYS A 72 3.24 9.80 11.17
CA LYS A 72 4.59 9.27 11.25
C LYS A 72 4.82 8.58 12.60
N LEU A 73 5.35 7.37 12.56
CA LEU A 73 5.79 6.63 13.74
C LEU A 73 7.19 7.09 14.17
N ASP A 74 7.44 7.11 15.48
CA ASP A 74 8.76 7.47 16.05
C ASP A 74 9.86 6.48 15.62
N ALA A 75 9.49 5.21 15.44
CA ALA A 75 10.39 4.15 15.00
C ALA A 75 9.66 3.16 14.07
N PHE A 76 10.34 2.76 13.00
CA PHE A 76 9.88 1.76 12.04
C PHE A 76 11.07 1.10 11.35
N THR A 77 10.83 -0.02 10.65
CA THR A 77 11.87 -0.68 9.84
C THR A 77 11.89 -0.03 8.46
N ASP A 78 13.04 0.50 8.01
CA ASP A 78 13.16 1.09 6.67
C ASP A 78 12.91 0.02 5.60
N VAL A 79 12.24 0.41 4.51
CA VAL A 79 11.93 -0.45 3.36
C VAL A 79 13.16 -1.16 2.80
N ARG A 80 14.35 -0.54 2.85
CA ARG A 80 15.61 -1.14 2.38
C ARG A 80 16.09 -2.23 3.33
N ASP A 81 15.86 -2.10 4.62
CA ASP A 81 16.20 -3.13 5.61
C ASP A 81 15.21 -4.30 5.53
N ILE A 82 13.93 -4.02 5.26
CA ILE A 82 12.93 -5.05 4.92
C ILE A 82 13.38 -5.82 3.66
N GLN A 83 13.75 -5.10 2.60
CA GLN A 83 14.24 -5.71 1.35
C GLN A 83 15.45 -6.61 1.59
N LYS A 84 16.48 -6.14 2.30
CA LYS A 84 17.67 -6.93 2.65
C LYS A 84 17.33 -8.18 3.45
N HIS A 85 16.41 -8.07 4.40
CA HIS A 85 15.93 -9.22 5.19
C HIS A 85 15.31 -10.30 4.29
N LEU A 86 14.47 -9.90 3.33
CA LEU A 86 13.80 -10.82 2.41
C LEU A 86 14.75 -11.41 1.36
N LYS A 87 15.72 -10.63 0.85
CA LYS A 87 16.79 -11.16 -0.03
C LYS A 87 17.58 -12.27 0.65
N ASN A 88 17.88 -12.14 1.95
CA ASN A 88 18.54 -13.19 2.74
C ASN A 88 17.69 -14.46 2.93
N LYS A 89 16.40 -14.41 2.59
CA LYS A 89 15.47 -15.54 2.56
C LYS A 89 15.16 -16.04 1.15
N ALA A 90 15.90 -15.57 0.15
CA ALA A 90 15.72 -15.90 -1.26
C ALA A 90 14.32 -15.59 -1.80
N THR A 91 13.65 -14.57 -1.25
CA THR A 91 12.39 -14.05 -1.81
C THR A 91 12.66 -13.40 -3.18
N LYS A 92 11.81 -13.69 -4.17
CA LYS A 92 11.86 -13.07 -5.49
C LYS A 92 11.19 -11.69 -5.44
N PHE A 93 11.83 -10.71 -6.08
CA PHE A 93 11.32 -9.35 -6.24
C PHE A 93 10.87 -9.11 -7.69
N GLU A 94 9.75 -8.42 -7.84
CA GLU A 94 9.26 -7.92 -9.14
C GLU A 94 9.78 -6.50 -9.39
N SER A 95 10.00 -5.72 -8.33
CA SER A 95 10.75 -4.47 -8.33
C SER A 95 11.49 -4.31 -7.00
N GLU A 96 12.52 -3.47 -6.96
CA GLU A 96 13.37 -3.25 -5.78
C GLU A 96 13.53 -1.77 -5.47
N ALA A 97 13.68 -1.44 -4.19
CA ALA A 97 14.08 -0.13 -3.72
C ALA A 97 15.60 0.07 -3.92
N ASP A 98 16.03 1.28 -4.29
CA ASP A 98 17.44 1.65 -4.36
C ASP A 98 18.04 1.74 -2.95
N GLU A 99 18.92 0.78 -2.61
CA GLU A 99 19.54 0.67 -1.29
C GLU A 99 20.54 1.80 -0.97
N SER A 100 20.94 2.60 -1.96
CA SER A 100 21.84 3.75 -1.77
C SER A 100 21.12 5.06 -1.38
N THR A 101 19.78 5.05 -1.46
CA THR A 101 18.95 6.23 -1.22
C THR A 101 18.37 6.24 0.20
N THR A 102 17.73 7.34 0.58
CA THR A 102 17.00 7.47 1.86
C THR A 102 15.65 8.14 1.62
N GLY A 103 14.72 7.99 2.57
CA GLY A 103 13.36 8.51 2.44
C GLY A 103 12.50 7.62 1.51
N PRO A 104 11.52 8.22 0.79
CA PRO A 104 10.51 7.49 0.06
C PRO A 104 11.08 6.45 -0.91
N ALA A 105 10.58 5.23 -0.83
CA ALA A 105 10.91 4.13 -1.73
C ALA A 105 9.94 2.97 -1.56
N SER A 106 9.88 2.11 -2.57
CA SER A 106 9.01 0.96 -2.55
C SER A 106 9.62 -0.24 -3.27
N PHE A 107 9.06 -1.41 -3.02
CA PHE A 107 9.34 -2.62 -3.78
C PHE A 107 8.08 -3.49 -3.89
N VAL A 108 8.06 -4.39 -4.87
CA VAL A 108 6.97 -5.33 -5.08
C VAL A 108 7.49 -6.77 -5.02
N ILE A 109 6.79 -7.62 -4.29
CA ILE A 109 6.97 -9.07 -4.26
C ILE A 109 5.64 -9.77 -4.55
N LYS A 110 5.70 -11.08 -4.78
CA LYS A 110 4.53 -11.94 -4.83
C LYS A 110 4.63 -13.02 -3.76
N ASP A 111 3.51 -13.33 -3.14
CA ASP A 111 3.41 -14.49 -2.24
C ASP A 111 3.36 -15.81 -3.04
N PRO A 112 3.35 -16.98 -2.38
CA PRO A 112 3.30 -18.27 -3.05
C PRO A 112 2.06 -18.49 -3.94
N ASP A 113 0.97 -17.78 -3.68
CA ASP A 113 -0.29 -17.89 -4.41
C ASP A 113 -0.41 -16.83 -5.53
N GLY A 114 0.59 -15.97 -5.67
CA GLY A 114 0.68 -14.94 -6.71
C GLY A 114 0.07 -13.60 -6.33
N ASN A 115 -0.37 -13.39 -5.08
CA ASN A 115 -0.89 -12.12 -4.62
C ASN A 115 0.24 -11.07 -4.63
N ALA A 116 -0.02 -9.93 -5.28
CA ALA A 116 0.92 -8.82 -5.30
C ALA A 116 0.98 -8.15 -3.91
N ILE A 117 2.19 -7.97 -3.40
CA ILE A 117 2.46 -7.25 -2.16
C ILE A 117 3.36 -6.07 -2.48
N LEU A 118 2.88 -4.86 -2.17
CA LEU A 118 3.61 -3.62 -2.26
C LEU A 118 4.03 -3.17 -0.86
N ILE A 119 5.32 -2.93 -0.66
CA ILE A 119 5.82 -2.22 0.52
C ILE A 119 6.20 -0.81 0.06
N ASP A 120 5.46 0.20 0.49
CA ASP A 120 5.58 1.59 0.02
C ASP A 120 5.81 2.55 1.17
N GLN A 121 7.06 2.97 1.35
CA GLN A 121 7.47 3.91 2.39
C GLN A 121 7.39 5.35 1.85
N HIS A 122 6.73 6.23 2.60
CA HIS A 122 6.52 7.64 2.23
C HIS A 122 7.35 8.64 3.07
N VAL A 123 8.05 8.17 4.12
CA VAL A 123 8.76 9.02 5.11
C VAL A 123 10.25 8.75 5.21
#